data_AF-A0AA40BF69-F1
#
_entry.id   AF-A0AA40BF69-F1
#
_cell.length_a   1.000
_cell.length_b   1.000
_cell.length_c   1.000
_cell.angle_alpha   90.00
_cell.angle_beta   90.00
_cell.angle_gamma   90.00
#
_symmetry.space_group_name_H-M   'P 1'
#
loop_
_entity.id
_entity.type
_entity.pdbx_description
1 polymer ?
#
loop_
_entity_poly.entity_id
_entity_poly.type
_entity_poly.pdbx_seq_one_letter_code
_entity_poly.pdbx_strand_id
1 'polypeptide(L)'
;AELAANRSSNQELTPGMRAAICTLVAAGQSERSVATLFGVSRHAVTNSIELWKTQRTFDSKARSGRPEALTRAEKRYIILLVKKNRDLAKKALVNTIGKKISPSTI
;
A
#
# COMPACT_ATOMS: atom_id res chain seq x y z
N ALA A 1 -7.67 29.96 6.41
CA ALA A 1 -6.58 29.25 5.72
C ALA A 1 -6.84 27.75 5.90
N GLU A 2 -7.18 27.04 4.82
CA GLU A 2 -7.27 25.57 4.89
C GLU A 2 -5.86 25.01 5.04
N LEU A 3 -5.59 24.27 6.11
CA LEU A 3 -4.27 23.65 6.33
C LEU A 3 -3.96 22.53 5.32
N ALA A 4 -4.92 22.19 4.46
CA ALA A 4 -4.84 21.16 3.43
C ALA A 4 -4.99 21.69 1.99
N ALA A 5 -4.78 22.99 1.77
CA ALA A 5 -5.15 23.70 0.53
C ALA A 5 -4.61 23.10 -0.79
N ASN A 6 -3.57 22.26 -0.75
CA ASN A 6 -2.98 21.62 -1.95
C ASN A 6 -3.38 20.15 -2.16
N ARG A 7 -4.41 19.65 -1.45
CA ARG A 7 -4.83 18.24 -1.55
C ARG A 7 -5.83 18.04 -2.70
N SER A 8 -5.62 17.00 -3.51
CA SER A 8 -6.62 16.57 -4.52
C SER A 8 -7.70 15.66 -3.92
N SER A 9 -8.80 15.46 -4.65
CA SER A 9 -9.78 14.43 -4.31
C SER A 9 -9.13 13.04 -4.31
N ASN A 10 -9.61 12.14 -3.43
CA ASN A 10 -9.10 10.78 -3.22
C ASN A 10 -7.63 10.63 -2.82
N GLN A 11 -6.93 11.74 -2.55
CA GLN A 11 -5.57 11.69 -2.04
C GLN A 11 -5.55 11.28 -0.57
N GLU A 12 -4.61 10.41 -0.20
CA GLU A 12 -4.42 10.00 1.19
C GLU A 12 -3.93 11.18 2.05
N LEU A 13 -4.39 11.21 3.31
CA LEU A 13 -3.89 12.18 4.27
C LEU A 13 -2.43 11.88 4.60
N THR A 14 -1.59 12.92 4.53
CA THR A 14 -0.20 12.80 4.90
C THR A 14 -0.07 12.46 6.39
N PRO A 15 1.00 11.78 6.82
CA PRO A 15 1.22 11.44 8.22
C PRO A 15 1.21 12.68 9.13
N GLY A 16 1.81 13.78 8.68
CA GLY A 16 1.80 15.05 9.41
C GLY A 16 0.40 15.64 9.61
N MET A 17 -0.47 15.56 8.60
CA MET A 17 -1.86 15.99 8.74
C MET A 17 -2.63 15.10 9.73
N ARG A 18 -2.44 13.78 9.68
CA ARG A 18 -3.09 12.85 10.62
C ARG A 18 -2.64 13.09 12.06
N ALA A 19 -1.34 13.36 12.26
CA ALA A 19 -0.80 13.74 13.56
C ALA A 19 -1.45 15.02 14.07
N ALA A 20 -1.52 16.07 13.25
CA ALA A 20 -2.15 17.35 13.63
C ALA A 20 -3.66 17.21 13.93
N ILE A 21 -4.37 16.37 13.19
CA ILE A 21 -5.78 16.04 13.46
C ILE A 21 -5.89 15.39 14.85
N CYS A 22 -5.06 14.37 15.12
CA CYS A 22 -5.10 13.64 16.39
C CYS A 22 -4.74 14.53 17.58
N THR A 23 -3.76 15.43 17.44
CA THR A 23 -3.37 16.36 18.51
C THR A 23 -4.47 17.37 18.83
N LEU A 24 -5.12 17.94 17.82
CA LEU A 24 -6.21 18.91 18.04
C LEU A 24 -7.43 18.26 18.69
N VAL A 25 -7.78 17.04 18.28
CA VAL A 25 -8.86 16.29 18.93
C VAL A 25 -8.48 15.92 20.37
N ALA A 26 -7.24 15.51 20.62
CA ALA A 26 -6.74 15.26 21.98
C ALA A 26 -6.74 16.52 22.86
N ALA A 27 -6.56 17.69 22.26
CA ALA A 27 -6.68 19.00 22.91
C ALA A 27 -8.14 19.45 23.15
N GLY A 28 -9.13 18.60 22.83
CA GLY A 28 -10.55 18.85 23.10
C GLY A 28 -11.33 19.54 21.99
N GLN A 29 -10.72 19.75 20.81
CA GLN A 29 -11.46 20.27 19.66
C GLN A 29 -12.45 19.22 19.13
N SER A 30 -13.64 19.67 18.76
CA SER A 30 -14.64 18.77 18.16
C SER A 30 -14.18 18.26 16.79
N GLU A 31 -14.47 16.99 16.48
CA GLU A 31 -14.13 16.41 15.17
C GLU A 31 -14.73 17.20 13.99
N ARG A 32 -15.90 17.84 14.21
CA ARG A 32 -16.52 18.71 13.21
C ARG A 32 -15.68 19.96 12.93
N SER A 33 -15.18 20.61 13.98
CA SER A 33 -14.31 21.80 13.86
C SER A 33 -13.01 21.44 13.13
N VAL A 34 -12.39 20.33 13.52
CA VAL A 34 -11.15 19.83 12.90
C VAL A 34 -11.37 19.46 11.44
N ALA A 35 -12.49 18.81 11.10
CA ALA A 35 -12.82 18.49 9.71
C ALA A 35 -12.93 19.74 8.83
N THR A 36 -13.61 20.78 9.31
CA THR A 36 -13.71 22.07 8.62
C THR A 36 -12.35 22.75 8.48
N LEU A 37 -11.54 22.75 9.54
CA LEU A 37 -10.21 23.38 9.55
C LEU A 37 -9.25 22.76 8.52
N PHE A 38 -9.31 21.44 8.36
CA PHE A 38 -8.46 20.68 7.42
C PHE A 38 -9.12 20.43 6.05
N GLY A 39 -10.35 20.88 5.81
CA GLY A 39 -11.06 20.60 4.55
C GLY A 39 -11.16 19.09 4.26
N VAL A 40 -11.45 18.28 5.28
CA VAL A 40 -11.58 16.81 5.18
C VAL A 40 -12.96 16.35 5.59
N SER A 41 -13.36 15.14 5.19
CA SER A 41 -14.57 14.53 5.73
C SER A 41 -14.40 14.19 7.21
N ARG A 42 -15.49 14.23 7.98
CA ARG A 42 -15.47 13.77 9.38
C ARG A 42 -15.00 12.32 9.48
N HIS A 43 -15.37 11.47 8.53
CA HIS A 43 -14.89 10.09 8.47
C HIS A 43 -13.37 9.99 8.38
N ALA A 44 -12.69 10.88 7.65
CA ALA A 44 -11.23 10.91 7.59
C ALA A 44 -10.59 11.30 8.93
N VAL A 45 -11.24 12.17 9.72
CA VAL A 45 -10.84 12.51 11.09
C VAL A 45 -10.98 11.27 11.98
N THR A 46 -12.16 10.65 12.00
CA THR A 46 -12.42 9.43 12.79
C THR A 46 -11.45 8.30 12.44
N ASN A 47 -11.23 8.03 11.15
CA ASN A 47 -10.28 7.02 10.69
C ASN A 47 -8.83 7.31 11.13
N SER A 48 -8.43 8.59 11.19
CA SER A 48 -7.09 8.96 11.64
C SER A 48 -6.92 8.68 13.14
N ILE A 49 -7.95 8.97 13.94
CA ILE A 49 -7.98 8.66 15.37
C ILE A 49 -7.96 7.15 15.59
N GLU A 50 -8.75 6.39 14.85
CA GLU A 50 -8.80 4.93 14.93
C GLU A 50 -7.47 4.29 14.52
N LEU A 51 -6.84 4.77 13.44
CA LEU A 51 -5.52 4.33 13.01
C LEU A 51 -4.49 4.52 14.14
N TRP A 52 -4.48 5.69 14.78
CA TRP A 52 -3.60 5.94 15.92
C TRP A 52 -3.90 5.01 17.11
N LYS A 53 -5.18 4.84 17.47
CA LYS A 53 -5.58 3.97 18.58
C LYS A 53 -5.19 2.51 18.36
N THR A 54 -5.33 2.01 17.14
CA THR A 54 -5.14 0.59 16.82
C THR A 54 -3.69 0.25 16.45
N GLN A 55 -3.05 1.06 15.61
CA GLN A 55 -1.75 0.74 15.00
C GLN A 55 -0.62 1.63 15.53
N ARG A 56 -0.92 2.68 16.32
CA ARG A 56 0.06 3.64 16.85
C ARG A 56 0.97 4.23 15.77
N THR A 57 0.41 4.43 14.58
CA THR A 57 1.10 5.01 13.42
C THR A 57 0.22 6.04 12.73
N PHE A 58 0.84 6.95 11.99
CA PHE A 58 0.18 7.87 11.07
C PHE A 58 0.43 7.50 9.60
N ASP A 59 1.25 6.49 9.35
CA ASP A 59 1.57 6.05 8.00
C ASP A 59 0.47 5.16 7.43
N SER A 60 0.15 5.37 6.14
CA SER A 60 -0.69 4.44 5.41
C SER A 60 0.05 3.12 5.19
N LYS A 61 -0.62 2.00 5.45
CA LYS A 61 -0.09 0.68 5.12
C LYS A 61 -0.04 0.49 3.61
N ALA A 62 1.05 -0.10 3.11
CA ALA A 62 1.14 -0.53 1.72
C ALA A 62 0.00 -1.50 1.39
N ARG A 63 -0.64 -1.32 0.23
CA ARG A 63 -1.67 -2.23 -0.27
C ARG A 63 -1.01 -3.58 -0.58
N SER A 64 -1.68 -4.68 -0.27
CA SER A 64 -1.16 -6.05 -0.50
C SER A 64 -0.80 -6.33 -1.96
N GLY A 65 -1.37 -5.57 -2.90
CA GLY A 65 -1.15 -5.75 -4.33
C GLY A 65 -1.75 -7.05 -4.86
N ARG A 66 -1.56 -7.28 -6.16
CA ARG A 66 -1.94 -8.54 -6.80
C ARG A 66 -0.90 -9.61 -6.43
N PRO A 67 -1.31 -10.82 -6.03
CA PRO A 67 -0.37 -11.93 -5.83
C PRO A 67 0.47 -12.19 -7.08
N GLU A 68 1.72 -12.58 -6.87
CA GLU A 68 2.63 -12.91 -7.96
C GLU A 68 2.12 -14.14 -8.74
N ALA A 69 2.37 -14.16 -10.05
CA ALA A 69 2.00 -15.30 -10.90
C ALA A 69 2.79 -16.58 -10.57
N LEU A 70 3.99 -16.42 -10.00
CA LEU A 70 4.89 -17.50 -9.62
C LEU A 70 4.99 -17.61 -8.10
N THR A 71 4.84 -18.82 -7.60
CA THR A 71 5.11 -19.13 -6.19
C THR A 71 6.62 -19.14 -5.91
N ARG A 72 6.99 -19.04 -4.63
CA ARG A 72 8.40 -19.12 -4.20
C ARG A 72 9.08 -20.43 -4.61
N ALA A 73 8.34 -21.55 -4.59
CA ALA A 73 8.84 -22.85 -5.00
C ALA A 73 9.13 -22.90 -6.51
N GLU A 74 8.23 -22.36 -7.33
CA GLU A 74 8.40 -22.30 -8.78
C GLU A 74 9.57 -21.40 -9.18
N LYS A 75 9.71 -20.23 -8.54
CA LYS A 75 10.90 -19.37 -8.72
C LYS A 75 12.19 -20.12 -8.43
N ARG A 76 12.23 -20.89 -7.34
CA ARG A 76 13.41 -21.70 -6.98
C ARG A 76 13.68 -22.79 -8.00
N TYR A 77 12.64 -23.47 -8.48
CA TYR A 77 12.77 -24.51 -9.50
C TYR A 77 13.33 -23.95 -10.81
N ILE A 78 12.84 -22.79 -11.28
CA ILE A 78 13.36 -22.08 -12.46
C ILE A 78 14.86 -21.79 -12.30
N ILE A 79 15.26 -21.24 -11.14
CA ILE A 79 16.67 -20.92 -10.86
C ILE A 79 17.55 -22.17 -10.96
N LEU A 80 17.10 -23.31 -10.43
CA LEU A 80 17.84 -24.57 -10.52
C LEU A 80 17.93 -25.09 -11.95
N LEU A 81 16.85 -24.97 -12.73
CA LEU A 81 16.81 -25.45 -14.10
C LEU A 81 17.74 -24.66 -15.03
N VAL A 82 17.78 -23.33 -14.85
CA VAL A 82 18.71 -22.44 -15.57
C VAL A 82 20.17 -22.73 -15.18
N LYS A 83 20.45 -22.99 -13.89
CA LYS A 83 21.80 -23.35 -13.44
C LYS A 83 22.28 -24.67 -14.04
N LYS A 84 21.39 -25.66 -14.17
CA LYS A 84 21.71 -26.96 -14.76
C LYS A 84 21.84 -26.89 -16.28
N ASN A 85 20.98 -26.11 -16.94
CA ASN A 85 20.90 -26.00 -18.40
C ASN A 85 21.02 -24.53 -18.81
N ARG A 86 22.25 -24.05 -18.95
CA ARG A 86 22.53 -22.62 -19.19
C ARG A 86 22.03 -22.12 -20.55
N ASP A 87 21.92 -23.00 -21.53
CA ASP A 87 21.51 -22.66 -22.90
C ASP A 87 20.00 -22.83 -23.15
N LEU A 88 19.21 -23.05 -22.10
CA LEU A 88 17.79 -23.32 -22.24
C LEU A 88 17.01 -22.03 -22.58
N ALA A 89 16.27 -22.05 -23.69
CA ALA A 89 15.45 -20.92 -24.12
C ALA A 89 14.29 -20.64 -23.15
N LYS A 90 13.94 -19.36 -22.96
CA LYS A 90 12.85 -18.92 -22.07
C LYS A 90 11.51 -19.61 -22.33
N LYS A 91 11.16 -19.86 -23.60
CA LYS A 91 9.92 -20.56 -23.97
C LYS A 91 9.89 -22.00 -23.43
N ALA A 92 11.04 -22.68 -23.41
CA ALA A 92 11.15 -24.00 -22.83
C ALA A 92 10.96 -23.96 -21.31
N LEU A 93 11.48 -22.92 -20.61
CA LEU A 93 11.23 -22.73 -19.16
C LEU A 93 9.73 -22.63 -18.85
N VAL A 94 8.99 -21.82 -19.60
CA VAL A 94 7.53 -21.68 -19.42
C VAL A 94 6.83 -23.03 -19.54
N ASN A 95 7.17 -23.81 -20.57
CA ASN A 95 6.58 -25.13 -20.79
C ASN A 95 6.89 -26.11 -19.65
N THR A 96 8.09 -26.06 -19.05
CA THR A 96 8.47 -26.96 -17.94
C THR A 96 7.70 -26.72 -16.63
N ILE A 97 7.17 -25.52 -16.41
CA ILE A 97 6.42 -25.17 -15.20
C ILE A 97 4.97 -25.65 -15.29
N GLY A 98 4.45 -25.90 -16.50
CA GLY A 98 3.07 -26.36 -16.72
C GLY A 98 2.01 -25.31 -16.42
N LYS A 99 2.40 -24.04 -16.23
CA LYS A 99 1.47 -22.90 -16.02
C LYS A 99 1.43 -21.97 -17.23
N LYS A 100 0.25 -21.41 -17.49
CA LYS A 100 0.07 -20.37 -18.50
C LYS A 100 0.56 -19.02 -17.96
N ILE A 101 1.85 -18.76 -18.13
CA ILE A 101 2.51 -17.50 -17.75
C ILE A 101 3.23 -16.89 -18.95
N SER A 102 3.36 -15.56 -18.96
CA SER A 102 4.10 -14.86 -20.01
C SER A 102 5.59 -15.22 -19.91
N PRO A 103 6.31 -15.41 -21.04
CA PRO A 103 7.77 -15.52 -21.03
C PRO A 103 8.48 -14.31 -20.41
N SER A 104 7.84 -13.13 -20.37
CA SER A 104 8.38 -11.93 -19.71
C SER A 104 8.32 -11.99 -18.18
N THR A 105 7.52 -12.90 -17.63
CA THR A 105 7.44 -13.15 -16.18
C THR A 105 8.61 -14.00 -15.68
N ILE A 106 9.36 -14.63 -16.58
CA ILE A 106 10.53 -15.50 -16.32
C ILE A 106 11.82 -14.81 -16.79
#